data_AF-L0PEH4-F1
#
_entry.id   AF-L0PEH4-F1
#
_cell.length_a   1.000
_cell.length_b   1.000
_cell.length_c   1.000
_cell.angle_alpha   90.00
_cell.angle_beta   90.00
_cell.angle_gamma   90.00
#
_symmetry.space_group_name_H-M   'P 1'
#
loop_
_entity.id
_entity.type
_entity.pdbx_description
1 polymer ?
#
loop_
_entity_poly.entity_id
_entity_poly.type
_entity_poly.pdbx_seq_one_letter_code
_entity_poly.pdbx_strand_id
1 'polypeptide(L)'
;MQKKTVATEGLLWLIRSFAFTSCALHRSMENEKEELSTSFSKAYDETLKKHHSFLVRPIFSMAMKNCPRRDAFYSKICSDPIILRTSVNEWLSGLDEIIFSLQNFYENGQYSRGL
;
A
#
# COMPACT_ATOMS: atom_id res chain seq x y z
N MET A 1 -29.64 -18.51 -1.85
CA MET A 1 -28.17 -18.61 -1.97
C MET A 1 -27.61 -17.20 -2.13
N GLN A 2 -26.74 -16.76 -1.23
CA GLN A 2 -26.02 -15.50 -1.39
C GLN A 2 -25.06 -15.64 -2.59
N LYS A 3 -25.10 -14.72 -3.56
CA LYS A 3 -24.13 -14.73 -4.68
C LYS A 3 -22.74 -14.49 -4.08
N LYS A 4 -21.83 -15.45 -4.29
CA LYS A 4 -20.44 -15.30 -3.86
C LYS A 4 -19.72 -14.30 -4.78
N THR A 5 -19.15 -13.25 -4.22
CA THR A 5 -18.43 -12.18 -4.92
C THR A 5 -16.92 -12.31 -4.74
N VAL A 6 -16.39 -13.54 -4.77
CA VAL A 6 -15.00 -13.84 -4.36
C VAL A 6 -13.97 -13.01 -5.13
N ALA A 7 -14.09 -12.94 -6.46
CA ALA A 7 -13.14 -12.18 -7.28
C ALA A 7 -13.26 -10.66 -7.04
N THR A 8 -14.49 -10.15 -6.89
CA THR A 8 -14.75 -8.73 -6.60
C THR A 8 -14.22 -8.34 -5.22
N GLU A 9 -14.46 -9.16 -4.20
CA GLU A 9 -13.93 -8.92 -2.86
C GLU A 9 -12.40 -9.03 -2.83
N GLY A 10 -11.84 -10.05 -3.49
CA GLY A 10 -10.39 -10.22 -3.60
C GLY A 10 -9.72 -9.04 -4.27
N LEU A 11 -10.27 -8.55 -5.39
CA LEU A 11 -9.74 -7.39 -6.09
C LEU A 11 -9.92 -6.10 -5.27
N LEU A 12 -11.02 -5.92 -4.53
CA LEU A 12 -11.18 -4.80 -3.61
C LEU A 12 -10.07 -4.75 -2.55
N TRP A 13 -9.76 -5.89 -1.92
CA TRP A 13 -8.68 -5.99 -0.94
C TRP A 13 -7.29 -5.80 -1.56
N LEU A 14 -7.09 -6.26 -2.79
CA LEU A 14 -5.86 -6.02 -3.54
C LEU A 14 -5.66 -4.53 -3.81
N ILE A 15 -6.69 -3.82 -4.30
CA ILE A 15 -6.64 -2.37 -4.55
C ILE A 15 -6.32 -1.60 -3.25
N ARG A 16 -6.95 -1.96 -2.13
CA ARG A 16 -6.66 -1.35 -0.82
C ARG A 16 -5.21 -1.57 -0.39
N SER A 17 -4.66 -2.76 -0.64
CA SER A 17 -3.28 -3.11 -0.33
C SER A 17 -2.27 -2.38 -1.24
N PHE A 18 -2.59 -2.21 -2.51
CA PHE A 18 -1.79 -1.40 -3.44
C PHE A 18 -1.82 0.08 -3.08
N ALA A 19 -2.98 0.64 -2.73
CA ALA A 19 -3.08 2.02 -2.26
C ALA A 19 -2.24 2.26 -1.00
N PHE A 20 -2.26 1.33 -0.04
CA PHE A 20 -1.38 1.35 1.11
C PHE A 20 0.11 1.34 0.72
N THR A 21 0.49 0.43 -0.19
CA THR A 21 1.88 0.25 -0.61
C THR A 21 2.39 1.49 -1.37
N SER A 22 1.59 2.04 -2.28
CA SER A 22 1.91 3.26 -3.01
C SER A 22 2.09 4.43 -2.04
N CYS A 23 1.11 4.68 -1.15
CA CYS A 23 1.18 5.72 -0.14
C CYS A 23 2.44 5.60 0.75
N ALA A 24 2.75 4.41 1.22
CA ALA A 24 3.92 4.16 2.07
C ALA A 24 5.25 4.43 1.36
N LEU A 25 5.37 4.03 0.10
CA LEU A 25 6.59 4.17 -0.69
C LEU A 25 6.77 5.59 -1.21
N HIS A 26 5.72 6.27 -1.68
CA HIS A 26 5.76 7.71 -1.98
C HIS A 26 6.26 8.49 -0.79
N ARG A 27 5.66 8.26 0.38
CA ARG A 27 6.09 8.90 1.62
C ARG A 27 7.56 8.63 1.94
N SER A 28 8.03 7.40 1.77
CA SER A 28 9.43 7.04 2.01
C SER A 28 10.41 7.66 0.99
N MET A 29 9.97 7.93 -0.23
CA MET A 29 10.75 8.62 -1.27
C MET A 29 10.80 10.13 -1.05
N GLU A 30 9.69 10.73 -0.61
CA GLU A 30 9.60 12.17 -0.32
C GLU A 30 10.29 12.56 0.99
N ASN A 31 10.39 11.62 1.94
CA ASN A 31 10.97 11.84 3.26
C ASN A 31 12.20 10.94 3.46
N GLU A 32 13.31 11.24 2.79
CA GLU A 32 14.51 10.37 2.74
C GLU A 32 15.13 10.04 4.11
N LYS A 33 14.84 10.85 5.14
CA LYS A 33 15.29 10.64 6.53
C LYS A 33 14.29 9.86 7.40
N GLU A 34 13.09 9.59 6.90
CA GLU A 34 12.06 8.84 7.62
C GLU A 34 12.30 7.33 7.46
N GLU A 35 12.32 6.60 8.58
CA GLU A 35 12.42 5.13 8.54
C GLU A 35 11.15 4.49 7.98
N LEU A 36 11.32 3.33 7.32
CA LEU A 36 10.22 2.60 6.69
C LEU A 36 9.08 2.28 7.66
N SER A 37 9.41 1.93 8.91
CA SER A 37 8.40 1.67 9.94
C SER A 37 7.46 2.85 10.13
N THR A 38 8.00 4.08 10.06
CA THR A 38 7.24 5.31 10.23
C THR A 38 6.41 5.61 8.99
N SER A 39 7.02 5.50 7.80
CA SER A 39 6.30 5.74 6.54
C SER A 39 5.14 4.77 6.35
N PHE A 40 5.38 3.47 6.60
CA PHE A 40 4.35 2.43 6.50
C PHE A 40 3.30 2.55 7.61
N SER A 41 3.65 2.96 8.83
CA SER A 41 2.64 3.18 9.89
C SER A 41 1.69 4.33 9.55
N LYS A 42 2.20 5.43 9.01
CA LYS A 42 1.38 6.58 8.60
C LYS A 42 0.49 6.24 7.40
N ALA A 43 1.06 5.58 6.39
CA ALA A 43 0.28 5.10 5.26
C ALA A 43 -0.83 4.13 5.68
N TYR A 44 -0.56 3.27 6.67
CA TYR A 44 -1.57 2.36 7.22
C TYR A 44 -2.74 3.10 7.86
N ASP A 45 -2.45 4.14 8.65
CA ASP A 45 -3.47 4.99 9.27
C ASP A 45 -4.37 5.66 8.23
N GLU A 46 -3.81 6.12 7.12
CA GLU A 46 -4.53 6.80 6.03
C GLU A 46 -5.34 5.84 5.14
N THR A 47 -4.92 4.58 5.02
CA THR A 47 -5.46 3.63 4.04
C THR A 47 -6.17 2.42 4.68
N LEU A 48 -5.43 1.40 5.11
CA LEU A 48 -5.95 0.08 5.47
C LEU A 48 -6.59 0.02 6.86
N LYS A 49 -6.16 0.87 7.81
CA LYS A 49 -6.59 0.77 9.21
C LYS A 49 -8.11 0.79 9.40
N LYS A 50 -8.81 1.60 8.60
CA LYS A 50 -10.29 1.69 8.63
C LYS A 50 -10.97 0.38 8.22
N HIS A 51 -10.30 -0.47 7.44
CA HIS A 51 -10.80 -1.76 6.98
C HIS A 51 -10.40 -2.93 7.89
N HIS A 52 -9.35 -2.78 8.70
CA HIS A 52 -8.94 -3.81 9.65
C HIS A 52 -9.71 -3.72 10.97
N SER A 53 -10.11 -4.89 11.48
CA SER A 53 -10.77 -5.03 12.78
C SER A 53 -9.82 -4.70 13.94
N PHE A 54 -10.38 -4.51 15.14
CA PHE A 54 -9.60 -4.30 16.35
C PHE A 54 -8.66 -5.47 16.68
N LEU A 55 -8.89 -6.67 16.13
CA LEU A 55 -8.02 -7.84 16.26
C LEU A 55 -6.85 -7.81 15.26
N VAL A 56 -7.05 -7.29 14.06
CA VAL A 56 -6.02 -7.24 13.01
C VAL A 56 -5.06 -6.07 13.20
N ARG A 57 -5.55 -4.92 13.68
CA ARG A 57 -4.73 -3.71 13.88
C ARG A 57 -3.48 -3.94 14.74
N PRO A 58 -3.54 -4.66 15.90
CA PRO A 58 -2.34 -4.94 16.70
C PRO A 58 -1.29 -5.80 15.99
N ILE A 59 -1.71 -6.70 15.09
CA ILE A 59 -0.79 -7.56 14.33
C ILE A 59 0.07 -6.69 13.40
N PHE A 60 -0.55 -5.71 12.71
CA PHE A 60 0.18 -4.75 11.91
C PHE A 60 1.18 -3.94 12.75
N SER A 61 0.74 -3.41 13.90
CA SER A 61 1.62 -2.66 14.80
C SER A 61 2.82 -3.49 15.28
N MET A 62 2.62 -4.80 15.53
CA MET A 62 3.70 -5.72 15.87
C MET A 62 4.65 -5.97 14.69
N ALA A 63 4.13 -6.11 13.47
CA ALA A 63 4.95 -6.26 12.27
C ALA A 63 5.85 -5.03 12.06
N MET A 64 5.34 -3.82 12.32
CA MET A 64 6.14 -2.59 12.19
C MET A 64 7.32 -2.51 13.17
N LYS A 65 7.27 -3.20 14.32
CA LYS A 65 8.43 -3.33 15.23
C LYS A 65 9.58 -4.12 14.60
N ASN A 66 9.29 -4.93 13.59
CA ASN A 66 10.25 -5.74 12.85
C ASN A 66 10.40 -5.26 11.40
N CYS A 67 9.91 -4.04 11.09
CA CYS A 67 10.13 -3.43 9.79
C CYS A 67 11.65 -3.23 9.59
N PRO A 68 12.21 -3.61 8.43
CA PRO A 68 13.63 -3.43 8.17
C PRO A 68 14.00 -1.94 8.19
N ARG A 69 15.27 -1.66 8.51
CA ARG A 69 15.82 -0.30 8.33
C ARG A 69 15.79 0.09 6.86
N ARG A 70 15.56 1.37 6.62
CA ARG A 70 15.42 1.96 5.27
C ARG A 70 16.57 1.60 4.34
N ASP A 71 17.80 1.86 4.77
CA ASP A 71 19.02 1.62 4.00
C ASP A 71 19.23 0.14 3.67
N ALA A 72 18.99 -0.77 4.62
CA ALA A 72 19.11 -2.20 4.45
C ALA A 72 18.06 -2.76 3.47
N PHE A 73 16.86 -2.17 3.45
CA PHE A 73 15.83 -2.51 2.49
C PHE A 73 16.18 -2.03 1.08
N TYR A 74 16.48 -0.74 0.93
CA TYR A 74 16.71 -0.16 -0.40
C TYR A 74 18.00 -0.64 -1.05
N SER A 75 19.06 -0.88 -0.28
CA SER A 75 20.31 -1.48 -0.81
C SER A 75 20.13 -2.88 -1.38
N LYS A 76 19.09 -3.64 -0.96
CA LYS A 76 18.73 -4.93 -1.57
C LYS A 76 17.95 -4.79 -2.88
N ILE A 77 17.34 -3.63 -3.13
CA ILE A 77 16.63 -3.34 -4.38
C ILE A 77 17.62 -2.83 -5.42
N CYS A 78 18.38 -1.80 -5.07
CA CYS A 78 19.39 -1.21 -5.93
C CYS A 78 20.44 -0.49 -5.09
N SER A 79 21.71 -0.69 -5.43
CA SER A 79 22.84 -0.03 -4.75
C SER A 79 23.10 1.39 -5.24
N ASP A 80 22.64 1.74 -6.44
CA ASP A 80 22.74 3.09 -6.99
C ASP A 80 21.52 3.94 -6.55
N PRO A 81 21.72 5.02 -5.78
CA PRO A 81 20.63 5.83 -5.24
C PRO A 81 19.87 6.60 -6.31
N ILE A 82 20.52 6.96 -7.43
CA ILE A 82 19.88 7.68 -8.54
C ILE A 82 18.97 6.72 -9.29
N ILE A 83 19.49 5.54 -9.67
CA ILE A 83 18.70 4.51 -10.36
C ILE A 83 17.54 4.07 -9.48
N LEU A 84 17.80 3.80 -8.19
CA LEU A 84 16.77 3.43 -7.22
C LEU A 84 15.63 4.45 -7.22
N ARG A 85 15.95 5.73 -7.04
CA ARG A 85 14.94 6.78 -6.92
C ARG A 85 14.15 6.95 -8.20
N THR A 86 14.81 6.94 -9.35
CA THR A 86 14.14 7.05 -10.65
C THR A 86 13.21 5.87 -10.90
N SER A 87 13.71 4.64 -10.77
CA SER A 87 12.92 3.43 -11.03
C SER A 87 11.77 3.23 -10.05
N VAL A 88 11.96 3.55 -8.76
CA VAL A 88 10.87 3.50 -7.77
C VAL A 88 9.79 4.51 -8.10
N ASN A 89 10.14 5.74 -8.47
CA ASN A 89 9.15 6.76 -8.83
C ASN A 89 8.39 6.40 -10.12
N GLU A 90 9.09 5.90 -11.15
CA GLU A 90 8.45 5.41 -12.38
C GLU A 90 7.47 4.27 -12.10
N TRP A 91 7.88 3.30 -11.27
CA TRP A 91 7.03 2.20 -10.85
C TRP A 91 5.82 2.68 -10.05
N LEU A 92 6.00 3.64 -9.14
CA LEU A 92 4.93 4.24 -8.35
C LEU A 92 3.92 4.96 -9.24
N SER A 93 4.37 5.75 -10.23
CA SER A 93 3.48 6.39 -11.19
C SER A 93 2.60 5.39 -11.94
N GLY A 94 3.19 4.28 -12.42
CA GLY A 94 2.41 3.23 -13.09
C GLY A 94 1.43 2.53 -12.13
N LEU A 95 1.82 2.30 -10.88
CA LEU A 95 0.95 1.73 -9.86
C LEU A 95 -0.24 2.65 -9.55
N ASP A 96 -0.02 3.96 -9.46
CA ASP A 96 -1.07 4.95 -9.19
C ASP A 96 -2.11 5.00 -10.31
N GLU A 97 -1.67 4.94 -11.57
CA GLU A 97 -2.59 4.87 -12.73
C GLU A 97 -3.48 3.61 -12.67
N ILE A 98 -2.90 2.46 -12.32
CA ILE A 98 -3.64 1.20 -12.16
C ILE A 98 -4.64 1.31 -11.00
N ILE A 99 -4.21 1.82 -9.85
CA ILE A 99 -5.07 2.01 -8.68
C ILE A 99 -6.24 2.94 -9.04
N PHE A 100 -5.96 4.09 -9.67
CA PHE A 100 -6.97 5.06 -10.06
C PHE A 100 -8.00 4.45 -11.02
N SER A 101 -7.55 3.75 -12.05
CA SER A 101 -8.41 3.06 -13.02
C SER A 101 -9.33 2.04 -12.33
N LEU A 102 -8.77 1.21 -11.44
CA LEU A 102 -9.51 0.20 -10.71
C LEU A 102 -10.49 0.81 -9.69
N GLN A 103 -10.11 1.85 -8.97
CA GLN A 103 -10.98 2.55 -8.03
C GLN A 103 -12.19 3.15 -8.76
N ASN A 104 -11.96 3.86 -9.87
CA ASN A 104 -13.03 4.40 -10.70
C ASN A 104 -13.97 3.31 -11.23
N PHE A 105 -13.42 2.15 -11.63
CA PHE A 105 -14.22 1.00 -12.04
C PHE A 105 -15.14 0.51 -10.90
N TYR A 106 -14.63 0.41 -9.67
CA TYR A 106 -15.41 0.02 -8.49
C TYR A 106 -16.49 1.03 -8.12
N GLU A 107 -16.18 2.32 -8.18
CA GLU A 107 -17.08 3.41 -7.83
C GLU A 107 -18.22 3.52 -8.85
N ASN A 108 -17.88 3.59 -10.14
CA ASN A 108 -18.87 3.70 -11.22
C ASN A 108 -19.77 2.46 -11.31
N GLY A 109 -19.21 1.27 -11.08
CA GLY A 109 -19.96 0.01 -11.06
C GLY A 109 -20.66 -0.28 -9.75
N GLN A 110 -20.46 0.52 -8.70
CA GLN A 110 -20.93 0.28 -7.33
C GLN A 110 -20.55 -1.11 -6.78
N TYR A 111 -19.41 -1.67 -7.22
CA TYR A 111 -19.01 -3.05 -6.93
C TYR A 111 -18.56 -3.28 -5.48
N SER A 112 -18.29 -2.21 -4.73
CA SER A 112 -18.00 -2.26 -3.30
C SER A 112 -19.26 -2.31 -2.42
N ARG A 113 -20.45 -2.09 -2.98
CA ARG A 113 -21.69 -2.05 -2.20
C ARG A 113 -22.03 -3.45 -1.66
N GLY A 114 -22.06 -3.57 -0.34
CA GLY A 114 -22.34 -4.83 0.35
C GLY A 114 -21.09 -5.67 0.66
N LEU A 115 -19.90 -5.08 0.53
CA LEU A 115 -18.59 -5.63 0.92
C LEU A 115 -17.91 -4.78 2.01
#